data_AF-A0A927ZB30-F1
#
_entry.id   AF-A0A927ZB30-F1
#
_cell.length_a   1.000
_cell.length_b   1.000
_cell.length_c   1.000
_cell.angle_alpha   90.00
_cell.angle_beta   90.00
_cell.angle_gamma   90.00
#
_symmetry.space_group_name_H-M   'P 1'
#
loop_
_entity.id
_entity.type
_entity.pdbx_description
1 polymer ?
#
loop_
_entity_poly.entity_id
_entity_poly.type
_entity_poly.pdbx_seq_one_letter_code
_entity_poly.pdbx_strand_id
1 'polypeptide(L)'
;MSSTEITRLVIIGLVAYLMGNINPAIILGKIKGIDIRKEGSGNAGMTNAIRVMGLGAGITVFIVDVLKAFFAVRIGYNFGGDTGAMVAFGAVVLGHCFPAVWGFKGGKGVAAAFGAAFALNWLSAIAALVIAGVIFAITRRMSIASIVAALAYPALIWFYEPDYFYFSIGAAAFLVIMHLANIKRLAKGEEKPLTIGGKENVEEKEYAEAKPALDASLQGKPLSAEEKAGLNASDQEFEDLSLGESPVAADATKEPALVAAQASEASRPEPEPMDYYEGTVIPELGDKARKIAVIGSGSFGTAMANLLVYNGHDVTLYGRNKAALDAMKETRMNERYLPYVILSDRIRYTNNIRNAVRGKDMVVFAVPAQKFRQVSAKAAQYLEDGVIVINLAKGIEKKTLLRMSEVAAETIPGVRYVALSGPTHAEEIVRNTPAGIVAASADEEAARIVQDTFMSGQLRVYTQKDVTGVEIAGAVKNVIAIATGISDGMKLGNNARAALMTRSIHEIKRLGDAMGAQPETFAGLSGIGDLIVTCSTNLSRNRRCGLLIGLGLSAKDAVERVGSVVEGYYTADAVCDLAKKLDVDMPVCKATQAVLKGRILPEKAVSMLMSRDKKDELK
;
A
#
# COMPACT_ATOMS: atom_id res chain seq x y z
N MET A 1 -60.38 -14.17 -23.85
CA MET A 1 -59.35 -14.94 -24.59
C MET A 1 -59.84 -16.36 -24.79
N SER A 2 -59.66 -16.90 -25.99
CA SER A 2 -59.91 -18.32 -26.27
C SER A 2 -58.84 -19.22 -25.61
N SER A 3 -59.15 -20.51 -25.44
CA SER A 3 -58.18 -21.49 -24.92
C SER A 3 -56.90 -21.56 -25.77
N THR A 4 -57.04 -21.40 -27.10
CA THR A 4 -55.93 -21.35 -28.05
C THR A 4 -55.04 -20.12 -27.86
N GLU A 5 -55.61 -18.94 -27.60
CA GLU A 5 -54.85 -17.72 -27.31
C GLU A 5 -54.08 -17.82 -25.99
N ILE A 6 -54.70 -18.37 -24.94
CA ILE A 6 -54.04 -18.58 -23.65
C ILE A 6 -52.85 -19.53 -23.82
N THR A 7 -53.05 -20.64 -24.55
CA THR A 7 -52.00 -21.62 -24.83
C THR A 7 -50.83 -20.98 -25.57
N ARG A 8 -51.12 -20.13 -26.57
CA ARG A 8 -50.12 -19.38 -27.34
C ARG A 8 -49.29 -18.43 -26.47
N LEU A 9 -49.94 -17.65 -25.58
CA LEU A 9 -49.23 -16.76 -24.65
C LEU A 9 -48.38 -17.53 -23.63
N VAL A 10 -48.85 -18.67 -23.14
CA VAL A 10 -48.08 -19.53 -22.23
C VAL A 10 -46.81 -20.04 -22.92
N ILE A 11 -46.91 -20.49 -24.17
CA ILE A 11 -45.75 -20.94 -24.95
C ILE A 11 -44.75 -19.80 -25.16
N ILE A 12 -45.23 -18.60 -25.51
CA ILE A 12 -44.38 -17.41 -25.65
C ILE A 12 -43.64 -17.11 -24.34
N GLY A 13 -44.36 -17.12 -23.21
CA GLY A 13 -43.77 -16.90 -21.89
C GLY A 13 -42.69 -17.93 -21.55
N LEU A 14 -42.94 -19.22 -21.80
CA LEU A 14 -41.97 -20.29 -21.56
C LEU A 14 -40.71 -20.13 -22.43
N VAL A 15 -40.88 -19.89 -23.73
CA VAL A 15 -39.75 -19.70 -24.66
C VAL A 15 -38.93 -18.47 -24.28
N ALA A 16 -39.59 -17.34 -24.02
CA ALA A 16 -38.90 -16.11 -23.61
C ALA A 16 -38.17 -16.27 -22.28
N TYR A 17 -38.76 -16.96 -21.30
CA TYR A 17 -38.10 -17.28 -20.04
C TYR A 17 -36.84 -18.13 -20.26
N LEU A 18 -36.92 -19.19 -21.08
CA LEU A 18 -35.77 -20.03 -21.41
C LEU A 18 -34.67 -19.24 -22.14
N MET A 19 -35.02 -18.33 -23.05
CA MET A 19 -34.04 -17.42 -23.66
C MET A 19 -33.36 -16.53 -22.61
N GLY A 20 -34.10 -16.10 -21.57
CA GLY A 20 -33.56 -15.35 -20.44
C GLY A 20 -32.51 -16.12 -19.63
N ASN A 21 -32.57 -17.46 -19.62
CA ASN A 21 -31.64 -18.32 -18.87
C ASN A 21 -30.21 -18.32 -19.45
N ILE A 22 -30.03 -17.84 -20.68
CA ILE A 22 -28.72 -17.63 -21.29
C ILE A 22 -28.04 -16.48 -20.55
N ASN A 23 -27.14 -16.79 -19.62
CA ASN A 23 -26.41 -15.79 -18.84
C ASN A 23 -24.93 -15.75 -19.28
N PRO A 24 -24.54 -14.83 -20.18
CA PRO A 24 -23.18 -14.75 -20.71
C PRO A 24 -22.14 -14.49 -19.62
N ALA A 25 -22.51 -13.82 -18.52
CA ALA A 25 -21.58 -13.54 -17.43
C ALA A 25 -21.20 -14.82 -16.66
N ILE A 26 -22.15 -15.73 -16.44
CA ILE A 26 -21.89 -17.04 -15.82
C ILE A 26 -21.09 -17.93 -16.77
N ILE A 27 -21.45 -17.95 -18.06
CA ILE A 27 -20.77 -18.76 -19.08
C ILE A 27 -19.31 -18.32 -19.23
N LEU A 28 -19.06 -17.02 -19.42
CA LEU A 28 -17.70 -16.48 -19.53
C LEU A 28 -16.89 -16.68 -18.24
N GLY A 29 -17.53 -16.53 -17.07
CA GLY A 29 -16.91 -16.84 -15.77
C GLY A 29 -16.43 -18.28 -15.71
N LYS A 30 -17.28 -19.24 -16.07
CA LYS A 30 -16.92 -20.67 -16.10
C LYS A 30 -15.78 -20.97 -17.07
N ILE A 31 -15.77 -20.39 -18.26
CA ILE A 31 -14.68 -20.55 -19.25
C ILE A 31 -13.34 -20.06 -18.66
N LYS A 32 -13.36 -19.02 -17.82
CA LYS A 32 -12.18 -18.47 -17.15
C LYS A 32 -11.87 -19.12 -15.78
N GLY A 33 -12.60 -20.15 -15.37
CA GLY A 33 -12.42 -20.78 -14.05
C GLY A 33 -12.89 -19.93 -12.86
N ILE A 34 -13.77 -18.95 -13.07
CA ILE A 34 -14.25 -18.00 -12.05
C ILE A 34 -15.76 -18.16 -11.84
N ASP A 35 -16.23 -18.35 -10.60
CA ASP A 35 -17.66 -18.23 -10.29
C ASP A 35 -18.03 -16.77 -10.03
N ILE A 36 -18.53 -16.09 -11.07
CA ILE A 36 -18.90 -14.67 -11.02
C ILE A 36 -19.96 -14.34 -9.94
N ARG A 37 -20.68 -15.34 -9.41
CA ARG A 37 -21.70 -15.14 -8.36
C ARG A 37 -21.12 -15.17 -6.95
N LYS A 38 -19.85 -15.55 -6.80
CA LYS A 38 -19.07 -15.49 -5.56
C LYS A 38 -18.14 -14.28 -5.52
N GLU A 39 -17.84 -13.70 -6.70
CA GLU A 39 -16.93 -12.57 -6.85
C GLU A 39 -17.64 -11.21 -7.00
N GLY A 40 -16.94 -10.14 -6.61
CA GLY A 40 -17.39 -8.75 -6.80
C GLY A 40 -18.69 -8.40 -6.08
N SER A 41 -19.76 -8.14 -6.85
CA SER A 41 -21.10 -7.84 -6.35
C SER A 41 -22.00 -9.07 -6.17
N GLY A 42 -21.51 -10.26 -6.54
CA GLY A 42 -22.25 -11.52 -6.48
C GLY A 42 -23.41 -11.66 -7.48
N ASN A 43 -23.65 -10.65 -8.32
CA ASN A 43 -24.67 -10.67 -9.37
C ASN A 43 -24.05 -11.00 -10.73
N ALA A 44 -24.71 -11.84 -11.52
CA ALA A 44 -24.22 -12.24 -12.84
C ALA A 44 -24.71 -11.28 -13.93
N GLY A 45 -24.13 -10.08 -14.00
CA GLY A 45 -24.45 -9.06 -15.00
C GLY A 45 -23.25 -8.19 -15.39
N MET A 46 -23.46 -7.30 -16.36
CA MET A 46 -22.43 -6.47 -16.99
C MET A 46 -21.47 -5.80 -15.99
N THR A 47 -22.00 -5.09 -15.01
CA THR A 47 -21.17 -4.34 -14.03
C THR A 47 -20.25 -5.25 -13.23
N ASN A 48 -20.69 -6.48 -12.92
CA ASN A 48 -19.84 -7.43 -12.21
C ASN A 48 -18.81 -8.06 -13.15
N ALA A 49 -19.18 -8.34 -14.39
CA ALA A 49 -18.26 -8.81 -15.40
C ALA A 49 -17.12 -7.81 -15.66
N ILE A 50 -17.41 -6.51 -15.66
CA ILE A 50 -16.37 -5.46 -15.76
C ILE A 50 -15.39 -5.54 -14.58
N ARG A 51 -15.91 -5.72 -13.36
CA ARG A 51 -15.12 -5.74 -12.11
C ARG A 51 -14.32 -7.01 -11.85
N VAL A 52 -14.64 -8.10 -12.55
CA VAL A 52 -14.06 -9.43 -12.27
C VAL A 52 -13.29 -9.95 -13.48
N MET A 53 -13.69 -9.57 -14.68
CA MET A 53 -13.15 -10.11 -15.93
C MET A 53 -12.75 -9.02 -16.95
N GLY A 54 -12.81 -7.75 -16.56
CA GLY A 54 -12.43 -6.59 -17.36
C GLY A 54 -13.51 -6.08 -18.32
N LEU A 55 -13.22 -4.92 -18.94
CA LEU A 55 -14.15 -4.17 -19.79
C LEU A 55 -14.66 -4.98 -20.99
N GLY A 56 -13.79 -5.75 -21.65
CA GLY A 56 -14.18 -6.59 -22.79
C GLY A 56 -15.26 -7.61 -22.44
N ALA A 57 -15.14 -8.27 -21.28
CA ALA A 57 -16.15 -9.20 -20.80
C ALA A 57 -17.47 -8.48 -20.47
N GLY A 58 -17.39 -7.28 -19.88
CA GLY A 58 -18.55 -6.42 -19.66
C GLY A 58 -19.32 -6.09 -20.94
N ILE A 59 -18.63 -5.66 -21.99
CA ILE A 59 -19.21 -5.33 -23.29
C ILE A 59 -19.88 -6.56 -23.90
N THR A 60 -19.22 -7.72 -23.90
CA THR A 60 -19.79 -8.97 -24.42
C THR A 60 -21.07 -9.35 -23.68
N VAL A 61 -21.06 -9.28 -22.34
CA VAL A 61 -22.25 -9.56 -21.51
C VAL A 61 -23.40 -8.62 -21.88
N PHE A 62 -23.12 -7.32 -21.99
CA PHE A 62 -24.14 -6.32 -22.36
C PHE A 62 -24.77 -6.63 -23.72
N ILE A 63 -23.97 -6.86 -24.76
CA ILE A 63 -24.45 -7.11 -26.12
C ILE A 63 -25.35 -8.36 -26.15
N VAL A 64 -24.90 -9.46 -25.56
CA VAL A 64 -25.66 -10.72 -25.57
C VAL A 64 -26.96 -10.59 -24.76
N ASP A 65 -26.92 -9.91 -23.61
CA ASP A 65 -28.12 -9.69 -22.79
C ASP A 65 -29.17 -8.81 -23.49
N VAL A 66 -28.73 -7.81 -24.26
CA VAL A 66 -29.61 -6.95 -25.07
C VAL A 66 -30.22 -7.73 -26.23
N LEU A 67 -29.39 -8.41 -27.03
CA LEU A 67 -29.85 -9.11 -28.23
C LEU A 67 -30.84 -10.22 -27.91
N LYS A 68 -30.54 -11.06 -26.91
CA LYS A 68 -31.45 -12.18 -26.54
C LYS A 68 -32.83 -11.66 -26.11
N ALA A 69 -32.87 -10.53 -25.40
CA ALA A 69 -34.12 -9.94 -24.92
C ALA A 69 -34.90 -9.26 -26.06
N PHE A 70 -34.18 -8.57 -26.95
CA PHE A 70 -34.75 -7.99 -28.17
C PHE A 70 -35.44 -9.07 -29.02
N PHE A 71 -34.75 -10.17 -29.31
CA PHE A 71 -35.31 -11.25 -30.11
C PHE A 71 -36.46 -11.97 -29.40
N ALA A 72 -36.39 -12.19 -28.08
CA ALA A 72 -37.49 -12.79 -27.33
C ALA A 72 -38.79 -11.97 -27.47
N VAL A 73 -38.71 -10.64 -27.31
CA VAL A 73 -39.85 -9.75 -27.47
C VAL A 73 -40.35 -9.70 -28.91
N ARG A 74 -39.45 -9.66 -29.91
CA ARG A 74 -39.85 -9.64 -31.32
C ARG A 74 -40.55 -10.94 -31.75
N ILE A 75 -40.09 -12.08 -31.25
CA ILE A 75 -40.76 -13.37 -31.43
C ILE A 75 -42.14 -13.32 -30.74
N GLY A 76 -42.21 -12.86 -29.49
CA GLY A 76 -43.47 -12.70 -28.77
C GLY A 76 -44.48 -11.82 -29.51
N TYR A 77 -44.02 -10.72 -30.10
CA TYR A 77 -44.85 -9.83 -30.93
C TYR A 77 -45.37 -10.55 -32.18
N ASN A 78 -44.49 -11.18 -32.96
CA ASN A 78 -44.87 -11.89 -34.18
C ASN A 78 -45.87 -13.02 -33.91
N PHE A 79 -45.74 -13.67 -32.75
CA PHE A 79 -46.60 -14.78 -32.35
C PHE A 79 -47.69 -14.37 -31.35
N GLY A 80 -47.94 -13.10 -31.04
CA GLY A 80 -48.95 -12.78 -30.02
C GLY A 80 -49.40 -11.33 -29.97
N GLY A 81 -48.98 -10.51 -30.95
CA GLY A 81 -49.21 -9.07 -30.97
C GLY A 81 -48.61 -8.38 -29.74
N ASP A 82 -49.17 -7.24 -29.36
CA ASP A 82 -48.70 -6.45 -28.23
C ASP A 82 -48.73 -7.23 -26.91
N THR A 83 -49.79 -8.03 -26.71
CA THR A 83 -49.91 -8.90 -25.53
C THR A 83 -48.80 -9.94 -25.49
N GLY A 84 -48.47 -10.56 -26.62
CA GLY A 84 -47.33 -11.48 -26.73
C GLY A 84 -45.99 -10.81 -26.48
N ALA A 85 -45.81 -9.57 -26.93
CA ALA A 85 -44.60 -8.78 -26.69
C ALA A 85 -44.41 -8.44 -25.20
N MET A 86 -45.48 -8.04 -24.51
CA MET A 86 -45.48 -7.76 -23.06
C MET A 86 -45.17 -9.04 -22.24
N VAL A 87 -45.80 -10.16 -22.59
CA VAL A 87 -45.53 -11.46 -21.95
C VAL A 87 -44.08 -11.87 -22.15
N ALA A 88 -43.56 -11.76 -23.37
CA ALA A 88 -42.17 -12.07 -23.68
C ALA A 88 -41.17 -11.16 -22.95
N PHE A 89 -41.46 -9.86 -22.86
CA PHE A 89 -40.64 -8.89 -22.11
C PHE A 89 -40.54 -9.30 -20.65
N GLY A 90 -41.68 -9.51 -19.98
CA GLY A 90 -41.71 -9.90 -18.58
C GLY A 90 -40.95 -11.21 -18.35
N ALA A 91 -41.21 -12.21 -19.19
CA ALA A 91 -40.62 -13.53 -19.07
C ALA A 91 -39.10 -13.55 -19.31
N VAL A 92 -38.58 -12.86 -20.33
CA VAL A 92 -37.13 -12.85 -20.62
C VAL A 92 -36.34 -12.12 -19.55
N VAL A 93 -36.88 -11.01 -19.01
CA VAL A 93 -36.25 -10.27 -17.92
C VAL A 93 -36.28 -11.09 -16.63
N LEU A 94 -37.42 -11.76 -16.34
CA LEU A 94 -37.54 -12.66 -15.18
C LEU A 94 -36.57 -13.83 -15.29
N GLY A 95 -36.47 -14.47 -16.46
CA GLY A 95 -35.54 -15.57 -16.71
C GLY A 95 -34.06 -15.17 -16.61
N HIS A 96 -33.71 -13.92 -16.94
CA HIS A 96 -32.36 -13.41 -16.71
C HIS A 96 -32.06 -13.11 -15.23
N CYS A 97 -33.06 -12.66 -14.48
CA CYS A 97 -32.92 -12.38 -13.04
C CYS A 97 -32.86 -13.67 -12.21
N PHE A 98 -33.70 -14.64 -12.56
CA PHE A 98 -33.87 -15.91 -11.87
C PHE A 98 -33.72 -17.10 -12.83
N PRO A 99 -32.54 -17.31 -13.44
CA PRO A 99 -32.33 -18.41 -14.38
C PRO A 99 -32.40 -19.76 -13.66
N ALA A 100 -33.38 -20.59 -14.03
CA ALA A 100 -33.57 -21.94 -13.48
C ALA A 100 -32.33 -22.82 -13.66
N VAL A 101 -31.69 -22.76 -14.84
CA VAL A 101 -30.48 -23.54 -15.17
C VAL A 101 -29.30 -23.21 -14.24
N TRP A 102 -29.29 -22.01 -13.65
CA TRP A 102 -28.20 -21.52 -12.82
C TRP A 102 -28.58 -21.35 -11.34
N GLY A 103 -29.60 -22.09 -10.88
CA GLY A 103 -30.02 -22.08 -9.47
C GLY A 103 -30.68 -20.77 -9.05
N PHE A 104 -31.43 -20.14 -9.96
CA PHE A 104 -32.23 -18.93 -9.72
C PHE A 104 -31.44 -17.71 -9.23
N LYS A 105 -30.13 -17.65 -9.50
CA LYS A 105 -29.27 -16.53 -9.12
C LYS A 105 -28.61 -15.90 -10.37
N GLY A 106 -29.26 -14.88 -10.91
CA GLY A 106 -28.87 -14.21 -12.15
C GLY A 106 -28.35 -12.78 -12.00
N GLY A 107 -28.59 -11.97 -13.02
CA GLY A 107 -28.31 -10.53 -13.02
C GLY A 107 -29.50 -9.71 -12.52
N LYS A 108 -29.42 -8.37 -12.58
CA LYS A 108 -30.54 -7.49 -12.18
C LYS A 108 -31.50 -7.14 -13.31
N GLY A 109 -31.25 -7.63 -14.53
CA GLY A 109 -32.16 -7.43 -15.65
C GLY A 109 -32.04 -6.10 -16.39
N VAL A 110 -31.14 -5.17 -16.03
CA VAL A 110 -31.07 -3.85 -16.69
C VAL A 110 -30.80 -3.95 -18.20
N ALA A 111 -29.76 -4.68 -18.61
CA ALA A 111 -29.42 -4.83 -20.03
C ALA A 111 -30.51 -5.61 -20.80
N ALA A 112 -31.06 -6.66 -20.18
CA ALA A 112 -32.17 -7.43 -20.75
C ALA A 112 -33.43 -6.58 -20.91
N ALA A 113 -33.78 -5.77 -19.91
CA ALA A 113 -34.93 -4.88 -19.95
C ALA A 113 -34.73 -3.75 -20.98
N PHE A 114 -33.51 -3.24 -21.15
CA PHE A 114 -33.19 -2.31 -22.23
C PHE A 114 -33.38 -2.95 -23.61
N GLY A 115 -32.87 -4.17 -23.83
CA GLY A 115 -33.08 -4.88 -25.10
C GLY A 115 -34.55 -5.20 -25.38
N ALA A 116 -35.30 -5.57 -24.34
CA ALA A 116 -36.74 -5.80 -24.43
C ALA A 116 -37.52 -4.50 -24.71
N ALA A 117 -37.14 -3.39 -24.06
CA ALA A 117 -37.71 -2.06 -24.30
C ALA A 117 -37.43 -1.57 -25.72
N PHE A 118 -36.21 -1.80 -26.20
CA PHE A 118 -35.82 -1.45 -27.57
C PHE A 118 -36.63 -2.19 -28.63
N ALA A 119 -37.08 -3.43 -28.33
CA ALA A 119 -37.95 -4.20 -29.22
C ALA A 119 -39.41 -3.73 -29.22
N LEU A 120 -39.89 -3.14 -28.12
CA LEU A 120 -41.20 -2.49 -28.09
C LEU A 120 -41.13 -1.16 -28.84
N ASN A 121 -40.25 -0.26 -28.38
CA ASN A 121 -40.08 1.05 -28.97
C ASN A 121 -38.63 1.53 -28.84
N TRP A 122 -37.95 1.63 -29.97
CA TRP A 122 -36.54 2.00 -29.98
C TRP A 122 -36.29 3.47 -29.57
N LEU A 123 -37.24 4.39 -29.81
CA LEU A 123 -37.10 5.81 -29.41
C LEU A 123 -37.12 5.96 -27.88
N SER A 124 -38.12 5.36 -27.21
CA SER A 124 -38.24 5.43 -25.76
C SER A 124 -37.06 4.73 -25.06
N ALA A 125 -36.58 3.61 -25.62
CA ALA A 125 -35.41 2.90 -25.10
C ALA A 125 -34.12 3.72 -25.24
N ILE A 126 -33.87 4.35 -26.40
CA ILE A 126 -32.69 5.22 -26.59
C ILE A 126 -32.77 6.43 -25.65
N ALA A 127 -33.94 7.06 -25.51
CA ALA A 127 -34.11 8.18 -24.58
C ALA A 127 -33.79 7.76 -23.13
N ALA A 128 -34.23 6.59 -22.69
CA ALA A 128 -33.88 6.04 -21.38
C ALA A 128 -32.38 5.75 -21.24
N LEU A 129 -31.72 5.25 -22.31
CA LEU A 129 -30.27 5.02 -22.32
C LEU A 129 -29.48 6.32 -22.24
N VAL A 130 -29.93 7.39 -22.91
CA VAL A 130 -29.31 8.72 -22.82
C VAL A 130 -29.42 9.26 -21.40
N ILE A 131 -30.59 9.14 -20.77
CA ILE A 131 -30.79 9.52 -19.35
C ILE A 131 -29.83 8.73 -18.46
N ALA A 132 -29.75 7.40 -18.62
CA ALA A 132 -28.79 6.58 -17.89
C ALA A 132 -27.34 7.04 -18.10
N GLY A 133 -26.96 7.36 -19.34
CA GLY A 133 -25.63 7.84 -19.71
C GLY A 133 -25.26 9.15 -19.02
N VAL A 134 -26.16 10.13 -19.02
CA VAL A 134 -25.97 11.42 -18.34
C VAL A 134 -25.85 11.24 -16.83
N ILE A 135 -26.77 10.48 -16.22
CA ILE A 135 -26.73 10.21 -14.77
C ILE A 135 -25.46 9.44 -14.40
N PHE A 136 -25.02 8.49 -15.23
CA PHE A 136 -23.77 7.77 -15.02
C PHE A 136 -22.55 8.69 -15.13
N ALA A 137 -22.52 9.61 -16.10
CA ALA A 137 -21.42 10.56 -16.26
C ALA A 137 -21.25 11.45 -15.03
N ILE A 138 -22.36 11.87 -14.42
CA ILE A 138 -22.39 12.71 -13.21
C ILE A 138 -22.04 11.90 -11.96
N THR A 139 -22.70 10.75 -11.77
CA THR A 139 -22.64 10.02 -10.49
C THR A 139 -21.56 8.95 -10.43
N ARG A 140 -21.03 8.52 -11.58
CA ARG A 140 -20.14 7.35 -11.76
C ARG A 140 -20.69 6.06 -11.12
N ARG A 141 -22.01 5.97 -10.92
CA ARG A 141 -22.69 4.86 -10.24
C ARG A 141 -23.75 4.26 -11.17
N MET A 142 -23.48 3.04 -11.64
CA MET A 142 -24.37 2.34 -12.57
C MET A 142 -25.76 2.05 -11.98
N SER A 143 -25.86 1.83 -10.67
CA SER A 143 -27.14 1.58 -9.99
C SER A 143 -28.06 2.79 -10.00
N ILE A 144 -27.54 4.01 -9.76
CA ILE A 144 -28.34 5.23 -9.83
C ILE A 144 -28.81 5.46 -11.26
N ALA A 145 -27.90 5.37 -12.23
CA ALA A 145 -28.21 5.51 -13.64
C ALA A 145 -29.33 4.56 -14.12
N SER A 146 -29.24 3.28 -13.71
CA SER A 146 -30.23 2.26 -14.08
C SER A 146 -31.60 2.51 -13.44
N ILE A 147 -31.64 2.91 -12.16
CA ILE A 147 -32.90 3.20 -11.44
C ILE A 147 -33.58 4.41 -12.04
N VAL A 148 -32.83 5.51 -12.29
CA VAL A 148 -33.40 6.73 -12.86
C VAL A 148 -33.95 6.48 -14.26
N ALA A 149 -33.23 5.73 -15.10
CA ALA A 149 -33.73 5.36 -16.43
C ALA A 149 -34.97 4.47 -16.36
N ALA A 150 -35.02 3.50 -15.44
CA ALA A 150 -36.20 2.65 -15.25
C ALA A 150 -37.42 3.46 -14.80
N LEU A 151 -37.24 4.43 -13.90
CA LEU A 151 -38.33 5.31 -13.43
C LEU A 151 -38.79 6.31 -14.49
N ALA A 152 -37.89 6.75 -15.38
CA ALA A 152 -38.24 7.63 -16.50
C ALA A 152 -38.97 6.90 -17.63
N TYR A 153 -38.73 5.59 -17.79
CA TYR A 153 -39.23 4.82 -18.93
C TYR A 153 -40.77 4.85 -19.09
N PRO A 154 -41.61 4.74 -18.05
CA PRO A 154 -43.07 4.86 -18.21
C PRO A 154 -43.53 6.18 -18.81
N ALA A 155 -42.89 7.30 -18.47
CA ALA A 155 -43.21 8.59 -19.06
C ALA A 155 -42.77 8.66 -20.54
N LEU A 156 -41.62 8.08 -20.86
CA LEU A 156 -41.10 8.02 -22.23
C LEU A 156 -41.99 7.14 -23.12
N ILE A 157 -42.38 5.95 -22.66
CA ILE A 157 -43.23 5.06 -23.44
C ILE A 157 -44.65 5.62 -23.56
N TRP A 158 -45.17 6.33 -22.54
CA TRP A 158 -46.46 7.02 -22.68
C TRP A 158 -46.47 8.04 -23.81
N PHE A 159 -45.35 8.74 -24.00
CA PHE A 159 -45.22 9.72 -25.08
C PHE A 159 -45.12 9.07 -26.47
N TYR A 160 -44.38 7.96 -26.61
CA TYR A 160 -44.12 7.34 -27.91
C TYR A 160 -45.09 6.22 -28.29
N GLU A 161 -45.58 5.44 -27.32
CA GLU A 161 -46.42 4.25 -27.54
C GLU A 161 -47.29 3.95 -26.29
N PRO A 162 -48.42 4.67 -26.13
CA PRO A 162 -49.23 4.65 -24.90
C PRO A 162 -49.77 3.28 -24.48
N ASP A 163 -49.94 2.35 -25.43
CA ASP A 163 -50.52 1.03 -25.19
C ASP A 163 -49.68 0.18 -24.22
N TYR A 164 -48.37 0.47 -24.10
CA TYR A 164 -47.46 -0.20 -23.17
C TYR A 164 -47.31 0.50 -21.82
N PHE A 165 -48.04 1.61 -21.58
CA PHE A 165 -47.85 2.45 -20.39
C PHE A 165 -48.01 1.66 -19.08
N TYR A 166 -49.15 1.00 -18.86
CA TYR A 166 -49.40 0.27 -17.61
C TYR A 166 -48.42 -0.89 -17.40
N PHE A 167 -48.06 -1.59 -18.49
CA PHE A 167 -47.05 -2.63 -18.45
C PHE A 167 -45.68 -2.08 -18.03
N SER A 168 -45.28 -0.93 -18.58
CA SER A 168 -44.00 -0.30 -18.28
C SER A 168 -43.86 0.14 -16.82
N ILE A 169 -44.95 0.52 -16.16
CA ILE A 169 -44.96 0.79 -14.70
C ILE A 169 -44.58 -0.47 -13.93
N GLY A 170 -45.19 -1.61 -14.30
CA GLY A 170 -44.86 -2.91 -13.70
C GLY A 170 -43.41 -3.33 -13.95
N ALA A 171 -42.91 -3.14 -15.17
CA ALA A 171 -41.52 -3.45 -15.53
C ALA A 171 -40.52 -2.55 -14.77
N ALA A 172 -40.82 -1.25 -14.64
CA ALA A 172 -40.02 -0.30 -13.86
C ALA A 172 -40.00 -0.68 -12.37
N ALA A 173 -41.16 -0.98 -11.79
CA ALA A 173 -41.28 -1.42 -10.41
C ALA A 173 -40.46 -2.70 -10.15
N PHE A 174 -40.54 -3.68 -11.05
CA PHE A 174 -39.73 -4.90 -10.97
C PHE A 174 -38.23 -4.60 -10.99
N LEU A 175 -37.75 -3.75 -11.91
CA LEU A 175 -36.34 -3.36 -11.95
C LEU A 175 -35.89 -2.64 -10.68
N VAL A 176 -36.73 -1.78 -10.10
CA VAL A 176 -36.45 -1.12 -8.82
C VAL A 176 -36.36 -2.12 -7.68
N ILE A 177 -37.26 -3.11 -7.63
CA ILE A 177 -37.24 -4.21 -6.65
C ILE A 177 -35.91 -4.97 -6.74
N MET A 178 -35.45 -5.29 -7.97
CA MET A 178 -34.15 -5.94 -8.20
C MET A 178 -32.95 -5.09 -7.74
N HIS A 179 -33.14 -3.79 -7.50
CA HIS A 179 -32.12 -2.87 -6.99
C HIS A 179 -32.27 -2.52 -5.50
N LEU A 180 -33.21 -3.10 -4.75
CA LEU A 180 -33.41 -2.77 -3.32
C LEU A 180 -32.12 -2.89 -2.48
N ALA A 181 -31.30 -3.91 -2.74
CA ALA A 181 -30.01 -4.06 -2.06
C ALA A 181 -29.04 -2.90 -2.39
N ASN A 182 -29.06 -2.38 -3.62
CA ASN A 182 -28.25 -1.22 -4.02
C ASN A 182 -28.80 0.07 -3.42
N ILE A 183 -30.12 0.21 -3.35
CA ILE A 183 -30.78 1.35 -2.72
C ILE A 183 -30.40 1.40 -1.22
N LYS A 184 -30.45 0.26 -0.53
CA LYS A 184 -29.98 0.16 0.87
C LYS A 184 -28.51 0.55 1.03
N ARG A 185 -27.62 0.13 0.12
CA ARG A 185 -26.21 0.54 0.14
C ARG A 185 -26.00 2.01 -0.23
N LEU A 186 -26.81 2.56 -1.12
CA LEU A 186 -26.79 3.99 -1.49
C LEU A 186 -27.18 4.86 -0.30
N ALA A 187 -28.24 4.49 0.42
CA ALA A 187 -28.67 5.18 1.64
C ALA A 187 -27.59 5.19 2.74
N LYS A 188 -26.73 4.17 2.77
CA LYS A 188 -25.60 4.05 3.69
C LYS A 188 -24.28 4.66 3.17
N GLY A 189 -24.25 5.16 1.92
CA GLY A 189 -23.02 5.63 1.28
C GLY A 189 -22.01 4.53 0.88
N GLU A 190 -22.39 3.25 0.98
CA GLU A 190 -21.52 2.07 0.79
C GLU A 190 -21.44 1.61 -0.68
N GLU A 191 -22.29 2.14 -1.56
CA GLU A 191 -22.29 1.74 -2.96
C GLU A 191 -20.98 2.22 -3.63
N LYS A 192 -20.30 1.34 -4.37
CA LYS A 192 -19.00 1.66 -5.00
C LYS A 192 -19.20 2.25 -6.40
N PRO A 193 -18.47 3.31 -6.78
CA PRO A 193 -18.45 3.80 -8.17
C PRO A 193 -17.88 2.73 -9.12
N LEU A 194 -18.23 2.81 -10.40
CA LEU A 194 -17.69 1.93 -11.44
C LEU A 194 -16.50 2.62 -12.11
N THR A 195 -15.29 2.13 -11.85
CA THR A 195 -14.06 2.57 -12.53
C THR A 195 -13.89 1.75 -13.80
N ILE A 196 -13.89 2.40 -14.97
CA ILE A 196 -13.66 1.77 -16.27
C ILE A 196 -12.31 2.28 -16.79
N GLY A 197 -11.34 1.39 -17.01
CA GLY A 197 -10.07 1.73 -17.68
C GLY A 197 -8.77 1.48 -16.91
N GLY A 198 -8.78 0.83 -15.75
CA GLY A 198 -7.57 0.25 -15.18
C GLY A 198 -7.38 -1.16 -15.73
N LYS A 199 -6.23 -1.47 -16.37
CA LYS A 199 -5.79 -2.87 -16.44
C LYS A 199 -5.69 -3.32 -14.98
N GLU A 200 -6.50 -4.31 -14.58
CA GLU A 200 -6.31 -5.01 -13.31
C GLU A 200 -4.95 -5.67 -13.39
N ASN A 201 -3.96 -5.03 -12.78
CA ASN A 201 -2.63 -5.61 -12.63
C ASN A 201 -2.81 -6.86 -11.76
N VAL A 202 -2.22 -7.96 -12.17
CA VAL A 202 -2.13 -9.21 -11.39
C VAL A 202 -1.60 -8.92 -9.96
N GLU A 203 -0.79 -7.88 -9.83
CA GLU A 203 -0.29 -7.30 -8.57
C GLU A 203 -1.39 -6.74 -7.63
N GLU A 204 -2.52 -6.24 -8.14
CA GLU A 204 -3.62 -5.70 -7.33
C GLU A 204 -4.43 -6.80 -6.65
N LYS A 205 -4.47 -8.00 -7.26
CA LYS A 205 -5.10 -9.19 -6.69
C LYS A 205 -4.19 -9.86 -5.66
N GLU A 206 -2.90 -9.99 -5.97
CA GLU A 206 -1.88 -10.42 -4.99
C GLU A 206 -1.80 -9.46 -3.81
N TYR A 207 -1.88 -8.14 -4.05
CA TYR A 207 -1.92 -7.14 -3.00
C TYR A 207 -3.24 -7.18 -2.21
N ALA A 208 -4.41 -7.36 -2.83
CA ALA A 208 -5.69 -7.46 -2.12
C ALA A 208 -5.83 -8.76 -1.31
N GLU A 209 -5.24 -9.86 -1.78
CA GLU A 209 -5.16 -11.15 -1.08
C GLU A 209 -4.13 -11.11 0.06
N ALA A 210 -3.00 -10.40 -0.13
CA ALA A 210 -1.98 -10.19 0.91
C ALA A 210 -2.34 -9.07 1.90
N LYS A 211 -3.19 -8.10 1.51
CA LYS A 211 -3.55 -6.91 2.29
C LYS A 211 -4.04 -7.23 3.70
N PRO A 212 -4.93 -8.20 3.94
CA PRO A 212 -5.36 -8.45 5.31
C PRO A 212 -4.34 -9.26 6.15
N ALA A 213 -3.32 -9.89 5.55
CA ALA A 213 -2.16 -10.41 6.28
C ALA A 213 -1.12 -9.29 6.56
N LEU A 214 -1.01 -8.33 5.64
CA LEU A 214 -0.16 -7.15 5.75
C LEU A 214 -0.69 -6.15 6.77
N ASP A 215 -2.01 -5.92 6.80
CA ASP A 215 -2.73 -5.06 7.75
C ASP A 215 -2.72 -5.66 9.17
N ALA A 216 -2.72 -7.00 9.30
CA ALA A 216 -2.55 -7.69 10.59
C ALA A 216 -1.12 -7.55 11.16
N SER A 217 -0.09 -7.59 10.30
CA SER A 217 1.30 -7.35 10.71
C SER A 217 1.61 -5.91 11.14
N LEU A 218 0.68 -4.98 10.91
CA LEU A 218 0.80 -3.54 11.17
C LEU A 218 0.16 -3.10 12.49
N GLN A 219 -0.53 -3.99 13.22
CA GLN A 219 -1.17 -3.67 14.49
C GLN A 219 -0.29 -4.10 15.67
N GLY A 220 0.65 -3.25 16.07
CA GLY A 220 1.30 -3.39 17.38
C GLY A 220 0.29 -3.17 18.52
N LYS A 221 0.34 -4.00 19.57
CA LYS A 221 -0.49 -3.84 20.79
C LYS A 221 -0.36 -2.40 21.35
N PRO A 222 -1.46 -1.77 21.81
CA PRO A 222 -1.39 -0.50 22.51
C PRO A 222 -0.63 -0.65 23.85
N LEU A 223 0.21 0.33 24.16
CA LEU A 223 1.03 0.38 25.38
C LEU A 223 0.17 0.34 26.65
N SER A 224 0.62 -0.40 27.67
CA SER A 224 -0.04 -0.47 28.97
C SER A 224 0.07 0.86 29.73
N ALA A 225 -0.79 1.08 30.73
CA ALA A 225 -0.77 2.29 31.55
C ALA A 225 0.58 2.48 32.30
N GLU A 226 1.28 1.39 32.59
CA GLU A 226 2.61 1.39 33.23
C GLU A 226 3.72 1.79 32.24
N GLU A 227 3.59 1.42 30.96
CA GLU A 227 4.51 1.85 29.90
C GLU A 227 4.31 3.33 29.53
N LYS A 228 3.09 3.87 29.70
CA LYS A 228 2.81 5.31 29.59
C LYS A 228 3.41 6.13 30.73
N ALA A 229 3.45 5.59 31.95
CA ALA A 229 4.04 6.26 33.11
C ALA A 229 5.58 6.39 33.01
N GLY A 230 6.24 5.43 32.35
CA GLY A 230 7.70 5.48 32.10
C GLY A 230 8.16 6.48 31.03
N LEU A 231 7.23 7.07 30.26
CA LEU A 231 7.52 8.08 29.23
C LEU A 231 7.34 9.51 29.74
N ASN A 232 6.57 9.73 30.80
CA ASN A 232 6.28 11.06 31.36
C ASN A 232 7.34 11.56 32.37
N ALA A 233 8.42 10.81 32.60
CA ALA A 233 9.46 11.17 33.57
C ALA A 233 10.68 11.90 32.97
N SER A 234 10.62 12.36 31.72
CA SER A 234 11.71 13.15 31.11
C SER A 234 11.31 14.53 30.56
N ASP A 235 10.08 14.99 30.82
CA ASP A 235 9.53 16.22 30.24
C ASP A 235 9.22 17.31 31.29
N GLN A 236 10.04 17.43 32.35
CA GLN A 236 9.85 18.47 33.38
C GLN A 236 10.77 19.70 33.26
N GLU A 237 11.47 19.89 32.15
CA GLU A 237 12.16 21.15 31.87
C GLU A 237 11.80 21.64 30.48
N PHE A 238 10.59 22.18 30.27
CA PHE A 238 10.26 23.16 29.22
C PHE A 238 8.84 23.72 29.48
N GLU A 239 8.64 24.32 30.65
CA GLU A 239 7.55 25.28 30.87
C GLU A 239 8.17 26.67 31.01
N ASP A 240 8.22 27.42 29.91
CA ASP A 240 7.72 28.79 29.89
C ASP A 240 7.78 29.35 28.47
N LEU A 241 6.60 29.49 27.85
CA LEU A 241 6.29 30.53 26.87
C LEU A 241 4.79 30.39 26.54
N SER A 242 4.00 31.07 27.35
CA SER A 242 2.62 31.42 27.04
C SER A 242 2.58 32.25 25.75
N LEU A 243 1.57 32.00 24.91
CA LEU A 243 0.80 33.01 24.18
C LEU A 243 -0.31 32.33 23.34
N GLY A 244 -1.57 32.59 23.75
CA GLY A 244 -2.69 32.88 22.84
C GLY A 244 -3.46 31.71 22.23
N GLU A 245 -4.56 31.33 22.87
CA GLU A 245 -5.62 30.52 22.27
C GLU A 245 -6.39 31.27 21.16
N SER A 246 -6.80 30.54 20.12
CA SER A 246 -8.06 30.79 19.40
C SER A 246 -8.55 29.49 18.72
N PRO A 247 -9.87 29.22 18.66
CA PRO A 247 -10.41 27.87 18.59
C PRO A 247 -10.82 27.48 17.17
N VAL A 248 -10.56 26.24 16.78
CA VAL A 248 -11.38 25.53 15.78
C VAL A 248 -11.62 24.13 16.30
N ALA A 249 -12.77 23.95 16.94
CA ALA A 249 -13.32 22.66 17.26
C ALA A 249 -13.62 21.90 15.96
N ALA A 250 -12.96 20.76 15.76
CA ALA A 250 -13.37 19.76 14.77
C ALA A 250 -14.05 18.62 15.52
N ASP A 251 -15.35 18.53 15.26
CA ASP A 251 -16.34 17.57 15.72
C ASP A 251 -15.82 16.11 15.72
N ALA A 252 -15.81 15.52 16.92
CA ALA A 252 -15.40 14.16 17.19
C ALA A 252 -16.60 13.21 17.05
N THR A 253 -16.95 12.82 15.83
CA THR A 253 -17.93 11.74 15.58
C THR A 253 -17.59 10.90 14.35
N LYS A 254 -16.48 10.14 14.40
CA LYS A 254 -16.21 9.02 13.45
C LYS A 254 -15.52 7.85 14.14
N GLU A 255 -16.20 7.26 15.12
CA GLU A 255 -15.74 6.08 15.87
C GLU A 255 -16.44 4.72 15.65
N PRO A 256 -17.34 4.46 14.66
CA PRO A 256 -17.87 3.09 14.50
C PRO A 256 -17.03 2.18 13.59
N ALA A 257 -16.19 2.74 12.70
CA ALA A 257 -15.50 1.96 11.66
C ALA A 257 -14.19 1.30 12.12
N LEU A 258 -13.57 1.81 13.19
CA LEU A 258 -12.33 1.25 13.74
C LEU A 258 -12.58 0.06 14.67
N VAL A 259 -13.69 0.05 15.42
CA VAL A 259 -14.02 -1.01 16.38
C VAL A 259 -14.45 -2.32 15.68
N ALA A 260 -15.11 -2.21 14.52
CA ALA A 260 -15.55 -3.37 13.75
C ALA A 260 -14.40 -4.15 13.08
N ALA A 261 -13.27 -3.50 12.79
CA ALA A 261 -12.09 -4.15 12.23
C ALA A 261 -11.36 -5.04 13.26
N GLN A 262 -11.38 -4.66 14.54
CA GLN A 262 -10.75 -5.43 15.62
C GLN A 262 -11.53 -6.71 15.97
N ALA A 263 -12.85 -6.73 15.76
CA ALA A 263 -13.68 -7.90 16.05
C ALA A 263 -13.58 -9.02 15.00
N SER A 264 -13.12 -8.71 13.77
CA SER A 264 -13.00 -9.70 12.68
C SER A 264 -11.60 -10.31 12.54
N GLU A 265 -10.61 -9.85 13.32
CA GLU A 265 -9.24 -10.37 13.32
C GLU A 265 -9.00 -11.49 14.34
N ALA A 266 -9.83 -11.60 15.39
CA ALA A 266 -9.74 -12.65 16.41
C ALA A 266 -10.08 -14.07 15.91
N SER A 267 -10.30 -14.26 14.60
CA SER A 267 -10.74 -15.52 14.00
C SER A 267 -9.85 -16.02 12.84
N ARG A 268 -8.73 -15.36 12.54
CA ARG A 268 -7.73 -15.89 11.59
C ARG A 268 -6.64 -16.63 12.36
N PRO A 269 -6.24 -17.84 11.94
CA PRO A 269 -5.09 -18.51 12.54
C PRO A 269 -3.84 -17.64 12.32
N GLU A 270 -3.10 -17.38 13.39
CA GLU A 270 -1.81 -16.70 13.28
C GLU A 270 -0.87 -17.54 12.39
N PRO A 271 -0.10 -16.91 11.47
CA PRO A 271 0.84 -17.64 10.63
C PRO A 271 1.88 -18.35 11.49
N GLU A 272 2.20 -19.60 11.16
CA GLU A 272 3.20 -20.36 11.91
C GLU A 272 4.60 -19.73 11.77
N PRO A 273 5.38 -19.61 12.86
CA PRO A 273 6.76 -19.14 12.80
C PRO A 273 7.63 -20.00 11.88
N MET A 274 8.49 -19.37 11.09
CA MET A 274 9.33 -20.05 10.09
C MET A 274 10.81 -19.69 10.23
N ASP A 275 11.70 -20.68 10.09
CA ASP A 275 13.13 -20.47 9.93
C ASP A 275 13.48 -20.39 8.44
N TYR A 276 13.64 -19.17 7.92
CA TYR A 276 13.93 -18.94 6.50
C TYR A 276 15.37 -19.30 6.09
N TYR A 277 16.22 -19.61 7.07
CA TYR A 277 17.58 -20.09 6.84
C TYR A 277 17.68 -21.60 7.09
N GLU A 278 16.57 -22.30 7.31
CA GLU A 278 16.55 -23.76 7.42
C GLU A 278 17.24 -24.41 6.21
N GLY A 279 18.13 -25.38 6.50
CA GLY A 279 18.94 -26.04 5.47
C GLY A 279 20.15 -25.23 4.97
N THR A 280 20.34 -23.99 5.42
CA THR A 280 21.56 -23.21 5.10
C THR A 280 22.76 -23.81 5.84
N VAL A 281 23.78 -24.22 5.09
CA VAL A 281 25.04 -24.71 5.66
C VAL A 281 25.84 -23.52 6.17
N ILE A 282 26.07 -23.48 7.49
CA ILE A 282 26.93 -22.47 8.11
C ILE A 282 28.39 -22.84 7.83
N PRO A 283 29.19 -21.97 7.19
CA PRO A 283 30.57 -22.29 6.86
C PRO A 283 31.46 -22.35 8.11
N GLU A 284 32.39 -23.30 8.15
CA GLU A 284 33.41 -23.39 9.19
C GLU A 284 34.59 -22.48 8.85
N LEU A 285 34.60 -21.28 9.43
CA LEU A 285 35.63 -20.27 9.14
C LEU A 285 36.92 -20.44 9.95
N GLY A 286 36.93 -21.27 11.00
CA GLY A 286 38.08 -21.43 11.89
C GLY A 286 38.60 -20.09 12.41
N ASP A 287 39.90 -19.84 12.27
CA ASP A 287 40.55 -18.58 12.69
C ASP A 287 40.07 -17.34 11.90
N LYS A 288 39.36 -17.54 10.77
CA LYS A 288 38.74 -16.43 10.01
C LYS A 288 37.38 -16.01 10.58
N ALA A 289 36.82 -16.76 11.54
CA ALA A 289 35.58 -16.40 12.20
C ALA A 289 35.76 -15.11 13.01
N ARG A 290 34.98 -14.07 12.70
CA ARG A 290 34.99 -12.80 13.41
C ARG A 290 34.05 -12.81 14.61
N LYS A 291 34.45 -12.14 15.68
CA LYS A 291 33.61 -11.79 16.83
C LYS A 291 32.94 -10.46 16.55
N ILE A 292 31.63 -10.47 16.34
CA ILE A 292 30.88 -9.30 15.91
C ILE A 292 29.88 -8.90 17.00
N ALA A 293 29.83 -7.61 17.33
CA ALA A 293 28.74 -7.04 18.11
C ALA A 293 27.75 -6.33 17.20
N VAL A 294 26.46 -6.55 17.41
CA VAL A 294 25.39 -5.78 16.76
C VAL A 294 24.68 -4.95 17.83
N ILE A 295 24.86 -3.64 17.77
CA ILE A 295 24.35 -2.66 18.73
C ILE A 295 23.01 -2.15 18.22
N GLY A 296 21.92 -2.72 18.75
CA GLY A 296 20.54 -2.36 18.40
C GLY A 296 19.71 -3.58 18.02
N SER A 297 18.76 -3.95 18.87
CA SER A 297 17.85 -5.09 18.69
C SER A 297 16.55 -4.75 17.94
N GLY A 298 16.61 -3.77 17.04
CA GLY A 298 15.50 -3.44 16.12
C GLY A 298 15.51 -4.35 14.89
N SER A 299 14.56 -4.17 13.95
CA SER A 299 14.40 -5.04 12.79
C SER A 299 15.71 -5.27 12.00
N PHE A 300 16.37 -4.21 11.56
CA PHE A 300 17.57 -4.34 10.73
C PHE A 300 18.78 -4.91 11.48
N GLY A 301 18.97 -4.53 12.75
CA GLY A 301 20.03 -5.10 13.59
C GLY A 301 19.82 -6.60 13.84
N THR A 302 18.59 -7.02 14.13
CA THR A 302 18.26 -8.45 14.28
C THR A 302 18.45 -9.22 12.98
N ALA A 303 18.02 -8.68 11.84
CA ALA A 303 18.21 -9.33 10.53
C ALA A 303 19.70 -9.51 10.19
N MET A 304 20.52 -8.48 10.43
CA MET A 304 21.97 -8.55 10.21
C MET A 304 22.66 -9.50 11.19
N ALA A 305 22.24 -9.53 12.45
CA ALA A 305 22.78 -10.48 13.43
C ALA A 305 22.52 -11.93 12.98
N ASN A 306 21.32 -12.23 12.49
CA ASN A 306 20.97 -13.55 11.98
C ASN A 306 21.81 -13.92 10.76
N LEU A 307 21.88 -13.03 9.76
CA LEU A 307 22.70 -13.22 8.57
C LEU A 307 24.16 -13.53 8.91
N LEU A 308 24.77 -12.73 9.80
CA LEU A 308 26.18 -12.89 10.17
C LEU A 308 26.47 -14.22 10.87
N VAL A 309 25.51 -14.74 11.65
CA VAL A 309 25.62 -16.09 12.21
C VAL A 309 25.61 -17.14 11.11
N TYR A 310 24.71 -17.04 10.13
CA TYR A 310 24.66 -17.98 9.00
C TYR A 310 25.86 -17.84 8.06
N ASN A 311 26.55 -16.69 8.08
CA ASN A 311 27.84 -16.52 7.42
C ASN A 311 29.02 -17.14 8.21
N GLY A 312 28.78 -17.75 9.37
CA GLY A 312 29.81 -18.46 10.15
C GLY A 312 30.52 -17.63 11.22
N HIS A 313 30.01 -16.45 11.56
CA HIS A 313 30.62 -15.56 12.55
C HIS A 313 30.03 -15.69 13.96
N ASP A 314 30.78 -15.22 14.95
CA ASP A 314 30.38 -15.24 16.35
C ASP A 314 29.71 -13.92 16.76
N VAL A 315 28.38 -13.92 16.80
CA VAL A 315 27.57 -12.69 16.92
C VAL A 315 27.03 -12.49 18.33
N THR A 316 27.08 -11.24 18.80
CA THR A 316 26.42 -10.79 20.03
C THR A 316 25.50 -9.62 19.73
N LEU A 317 24.19 -9.79 19.93
CA LEU A 317 23.18 -8.75 19.79
C LEU A 317 22.98 -8.01 21.12
N TYR A 318 23.15 -6.68 21.07
CA TYR A 318 22.90 -5.78 22.18
C TYR A 318 21.54 -5.10 22.05
N GLY A 319 20.79 -5.08 23.16
CA GLY A 319 19.53 -4.34 23.30
C GLY A 319 19.42 -3.68 24.67
N ARG A 320 18.71 -2.55 24.75
CA ARG A 320 18.53 -1.82 26.03
C ARG A 320 17.52 -2.49 26.96
N ASN A 321 16.48 -3.10 26.39
CA ASN A 321 15.41 -3.73 27.16
C ASN A 321 15.79 -5.20 27.43
N LYS A 322 16.09 -5.50 28.70
CA LYS A 322 16.48 -6.85 29.14
C LYS A 322 15.35 -7.86 28.91
N ALA A 323 14.11 -7.53 29.29
CA ALA A 323 12.97 -8.43 29.15
C ALA A 323 12.72 -8.81 27.68
N ALA A 324 12.87 -7.86 26.76
CA ALA A 324 12.77 -8.14 25.33
C ALA A 324 13.87 -9.10 24.83
N LEU A 325 15.11 -8.95 25.32
CA LEU A 325 16.20 -9.85 24.97
C LEU A 325 16.04 -11.26 25.58
N ASP A 326 15.56 -11.35 26.82
CA ASP A 326 15.26 -12.63 27.46
C ASP A 326 14.17 -13.37 26.67
N ALA A 327 13.09 -12.67 26.29
CA ALA A 327 12.05 -13.22 25.44
C ALA A 327 12.59 -13.68 24.08
N MET A 328 13.45 -12.88 23.42
CA MET A 328 14.11 -13.29 22.18
C MET A 328 15.00 -14.53 22.34
N LYS A 329 15.66 -14.67 23.49
CA LYS A 329 16.50 -15.83 23.79
C LYS A 329 15.68 -17.11 23.98
N GLU A 330 14.53 -17.00 24.63
CA GLU A 330 13.63 -18.14 24.89
C GLU A 330 12.85 -18.55 23.64
N THR A 331 12.27 -17.58 22.93
CA THR A 331 11.40 -17.81 21.77
C THR A 331 12.17 -17.97 20.46
N ARG A 332 13.45 -17.54 20.42
CA ARG A 332 14.23 -17.33 19.19
C ARG A 332 13.57 -16.35 18.21
N MET A 333 12.69 -15.46 18.67
CA MET A 333 11.93 -14.57 17.80
C MET A 333 12.00 -13.12 18.29
N ASN A 334 12.09 -12.16 17.36
CA ASN A 334 11.89 -10.74 17.66
C ASN A 334 10.45 -10.34 17.34
N GLU A 335 9.48 -10.81 18.13
CA GLU A 335 8.05 -10.63 17.85
C GLU A 335 7.65 -9.18 17.56
N ARG A 336 8.29 -8.22 18.25
CA ARG A 336 7.98 -6.81 18.09
C ARG A 336 8.38 -6.24 16.73
N TYR A 337 9.51 -6.68 16.17
CA TYR A 337 10.12 -6.03 14.99
C TYR A 337 10.18 -6.94 13.75
N LEU A 338 10.21 -8.25 13.94
CA LEU A 338 10.25 -9.28 12.90
C LEU A 338 9.39 -10.47 13.36
N PRO A 339 8.05 -10.30 13.42
CA PRO A 339 7.16 -11.36 13.88
C PRO A 339 7.21 -12.57 12.94
N TYR A 340 6.95 -13.76 13.50
CA TYR A 340 6.87 -15.03 12.78
C TYR A 340 8.18 -15.50 12.10
N VAL A 341 9.33 -14.98 12.54
CA VAL A 341 10.65 -15.40 12.03
C VAL A 341 11.47 -16.03 13.15
N ILE A 342 11.85 -17.29 12.97
CA ILE A 342 12.76 -18.02 13.86
C ILE A 342 14.19 -17.60 13.54
N LEU A 343 14.91 -17.13 14.54
CA LEU A 343 16.31 -16.71 14.47
C LEU A 343 17.23 -17.87 14.85
N SER A 344 18.50 -17.80 14.45
CA SER A 344 19.51 -18.77 14.88
C SER A 344 19.67 -18.80 16.40
N ASP A 345 19.74 -20.01 16.96
CA ASP A 345 20.02 -20.27 18.37
C ASP A 345 21.45 -19.89 18.79
N ARG A 346 22.35 -19.64 17.83
CA ARG A 346 23.74 -19.23 18.08
C ARG A 346 23.89 -17.73 18.36
N ILE A 347 22.84 -16.92 18.19
CA ILE A 347 22.90 -15.49 18.52
C ILE A 347 23.01 -15.34 20.05
N ARG A 348 24.07 -14.67 20.51
CA ARG A 348 24.23 -14.32 21.93
C ARG A 348 23.56 -12.97 22.20
N TYR A 349 22.90 -12.84 23.35
CA TYR A 349 22.21 -11.62 23.73
C TYR A 349 22.84 -10.96 24.95
N THR A 350 22.91 -9.63 24.99
CA THR A 350 23.33 -8.89 26.18
C THR A 350 22.67 -7.52 26.26
N ASN A 351 22.36 -7.07 27.48
CA ASN A 351 21.94 -5.69 27.75
C ASN A 351 23.07 -4.82 28.31
N ASN A 352 24.30 -5.35 28.38
CA ASN A 352 25.47 -4.63 28.87
C ASN A 352 26.37 -4.24 27.69
N ILE A 353 26.52 -2.93 27.46
CA ILE A 353 27.26 -2.42 26.30
C ILE A 353 28.75 -2.79 26.35
N ARG A 354 29.36 -2.82 27.55
CA ARG A 354 30.77 -3.19 27.73
C ARG A 354 31.00 -4.63 27.32
N ASN A 355 30.13 -5.54 27.76
CA ASN A 355 30.21 -6.95 27.40
C ASN A 355 29.92 -7.19 25.92
N ALA A 356 29.09 -6.34 25.31
CA ALA A 356 28.79 -6.43 23.89
C ALA A 356 30.01 -6.13 23.03
N VAL A 357 30.78 -5.06 23.34
CA VAL A 357 31.81 -4.54 22.42
C VAL A 357 33.25 -4.96 22.75
N ARG A 358 33.53 -5.39 23.99
CA ARG A 358 34.90 -5.78 24.39
C ARG A 358 35.36 -7.05 23.68
N GLY A 359 36.60 -7.08 23.20
CA GLY A 359 37.20 -8.23 22.51
C GLY A 359 36.51 -8.62 21.20
N LYS A 360 35.89 -7.65 20.52
CA LYS A 360 35.20 -7.83 19.23
C LYS A 360 36.07 -7.31 18.11
N ASP A 361 36.08 -8.01 16.98
CA ASP A 361 36.79 -7.57 15.77
C ASP A 361 36.01 -6.46 15.05
N MET A 362 34.67 -6.51 15.15
CA MET A 362 33.77 -5.62 14.43
C MET A 362 32.56 -5.25 15.29
N VAL A 363 32.11 -4.00 15.18
CA VAL A 363 30.94 -3.48 15.89
C VAL A 363 29.98 -2.80 14.91
N VAL A 364 28.79 -3.37 14.77
CA VAL A 364 27.72 -2.91 13.89
C VAL A 364 26.74 -2.06 14.68
N PHE A 365 26.60 -0.78 14.37
CA PHE A 365 25.58 0.09 14.96
C PHE A 365 24.31 0.07 14.11
N ALA A 366 23.25 -0.49 14.69
CA ALA A 366 21.91 -0.59 14.13
C ALA A 366 20.90 0.23 14.95
N VAL A 367 21.33 1.38 15.46
CA VAL A 367 20.50 2.32 16.23
C VAL A 367 20.03 3.47 15.34
N PRO A 368 18.89 4.12 15.66
CA PRO A 368 18.45 5.29 14.91
C PRO A 368 19.49 6.41 14.88
N ALA A 369 19.55 7.18 13.78
CA ALA A 369 20.58 8.20 13.56
C ALA A 369 20.66 9.21 14.73
N GLN A 370 19.50 9.63 15.26
CA GLN A 370 19.41 10.58 16.37
C GLN A 370 19.90 10.04 17.72
N LYS A 371 20.15 8.72 17.82
CA LYS A 371 20.70 8.07 19.02
C LYS A 371 22.15 7.61 18.84
N PHE A 372 22.68 7.69 17.61
CA PHE A 372 23.99 7.15 17.27
C PHE A 372 25.12 7.80 18.09
N ARG A 373 25.16 9.14 18.23
CA ARG A 373 26.18 9.83 19.02
C ARG A 373 26.27 9.32 20.45
N GLN A 374 25.13 9.29 21.16
CA GLN A 374 25.09 8.85 22.56
C GLN A 374 25.56 7.41 22.71
N VAL A 375 25.14 6.53 21.80
CA VAL A 375 25.44 5.09 21.88
C VAL A 375 26.90 4.81 21.47
N SER A 376 27.39 5.44 20.42
CA SER A 376 28.78 5.32 19.96
C SER A 376 29.77 5.86 21.01
N ALA A 377 29.51 7.03 21.61
CA ALA A 377 30.36 7.57 22.68
C ALA A 377 30.40 6.66 23.92
N LYS A 378 29.28 6.00 24.25
CA LYS A 378 29.24 5.03 25.35
C LYS A 378 30.01 3.75 25.01
N ALA A 379 29.91 3.27 23.78
CA ALA A 379 30.65 2.10 23.30
C ALA A 379 32.16 2.37 23.22
N ALA A 380 32.56 3.57 22.80
CA ALA A 380 33.94 4.01 22.62
C ALA A 380 34.83 3.74 23.85
N GLN A 381 34.27 3.85 25.05
CA GLN A 381 34.97 3.61 26.32
C GLN A 381 35.48 2.17 26.51
N TYR A 382 35.01 1.24 25.69
CA TYR A 382 35.29 -0.19 25.80
C TYR A 382 35.73 -0.83 24.48
N LEU A 383 35.81 -0.04 23.39
CA LEU A 383 36.34 -0.50 22.11
C LEU A 383 37.86 -0.66 22.23
N GLU A 384 38.37 -1.70 21.59
CA GLU A 384 39.80 -1.92 21.44
C GLU A 384 40.30 -1.23 20.17
N ASP A 385 41.59 -0.95 20.10
CA ASP A 385 42.20 -0.30 18.94
C ASP A 385 42.07 -1.20 17.70
N GLY A 386 41.81 -0.58 16.54
CA GLY A 386 41.73 -1.28 15.26
C GLY A 386 40.38 -1.97 14.96
N VAL A 387 39.41 -1.90 15.88
CA VAL A 387 38.04 -2.41 15.65
C VAL A 387 37.38 -1.69 14.47
N ILE A 388 36.76 -2.47 13.59
CA ILE A 388 35.98 -1.93 12.47
C ILE A 388 34.58 -1.58 12.95
N VAL A 389 34.20 -0.31 12.80
CA VAL A 389 32.86 0.19 13.14
C VAL A 389 32.03 0.26 11.88
N ILE A 390 30.97 -0.54 11.83
CA ILE A 390 30.00 -0.53 10.74
C ILE A 390 28.76 0.24 11.21
N ASN A 391 28.29 1.22 10.45
CA ASN A 391 27.05 1.92 10.76
C ASN A 391 25.97 1.63 9.72
N LEU A 392 24.77 1.31 10.22
CA LEU A 392 23.58 1.04 9.43
C LEU A 392 22.58 2.21 9.45
N ALA A 393 22.80 3.22 10.29
CA ALA A 393 21.89 4.35 10.44
C ALA A 393 21.88 5.24 9.20
N LYS A 394 20.67 5.59 8.74
CA LYS A 394 20.44 6.37 7.51
C LYS A 394 19.78 7.71 7.84
N GLY A 395 20.57 8.71 8.21
CA GLY A 395 20.09 10.03 8.63
C GLY A 395 21.21 11.03 8.90
N ILE A 396 20.83 12.27 9.24
CA ILE A 396 21.72 13.38 9.63
C ILE A 396 21.38 13.77 11.08
N GLU A 397 22.39 14.02 11.91
CA GLU A 397 22.15 14.42 13.30
C GLU A 397 21.53 15.83 13.36
N LYS A 398 20.34 15.96 13.95
CA LYS A 398 19.57 17.21 13.89
C LYS A 398 20.28 18.41 14.53
N LYS A 399 21.01 18.20 15.63
CA LYS A 399 21.63 19.30 16.40
C LYS A 399 22.86 19.89 15.73
N THR A 400 23.68 19.03 15.14
CA THR A 400 25.01 19.41 14.59
C THR A 400 25.00 19.48 13.06
N LEU A 401 23.99 18.89 12.42
CA LEU A 401 23.91 18.66 10.98
C LEU A 401 25.04 17.77 10.43
N LEU A 402 25.70 17.02 11.31
CA LEU A 402 26.77 16.09 10.93
C LEU A 402 26.20 14.77 10.39
N ARG A 403 26.92 14.22 9.43
CA ARG A 403 26.72 12.86 8.92
C ARG A 403 27.20 11.83 9.96
N MET A 404 26.76 10.59 9.82
CA MET A 404 27.08 9.57 10.83
C MET A 404 28.57 9.24 10.87
N SER A 405 29.28 9.30 9.74
CA SER A 405 30.74 9.19 9.69
C SER A 405 31.45 10.28 10.49
N GLU A 406 30.99 11.53 10.41
CA GLU A 406 31.53 12.67 11.14
C GLU A 406 31.22 12.56 12.64
N VAL A 407 30.00 12.13 12.99
CA VAL A 407 29.64 11.82 14.38
C VAL A 407 30.53 10.70 14.93
N ALA A 408 30.80 9.64 14.15
CA ALA A 408 31.66 8.54 14.56
C ALA A 408 33.11 9.00 14.77
N ALA A 409 33.62 9.88 13.91
CA ALA A 409 34.97 10.45 14.07
C ALA A 409 35.10 11.29 15.35
N GLU A 410 34.04 12.00 15.76
CA GLU A 410 34.02 12.75 17.02
C GLU A 410 33.88 11.85 18.25
N THR A 411 33.08 10.78 18.18
CA THR A 411 32.79 9.92 19.35
C THR A 411 33.78 8.78 19.54
N ILE A 412 34.43 8.34 18.45
CA ILE A 412 35.41 7.26 18.43
C ILE A 412 36.64 7.76 17.64
N PRO A 413 37.56 8.50 18.28
CA PRO A 413 38.75 9.00 17.61
C PRO A 413 39.58 7.87 16.96
N GLY A 414 40.01 8.05 15.71
CA GLY A 414 40.79 7.05 14.98
C GLY A 414 40.00 5.85 14.45
N VAL A 415 38.66 5.92 14.46
CA VAL A 415 37.78 4.83 14.03
C VAL A 415 38.01 4.38 12.57
N ARG A 416 38.05 3.07 12.37
CA ARG A 416 37.93 2.44 11.03
C ARG A 416 36.44 2.31 10.68
N TYR A 417 35.88 3.36 10.08
CA TYR A 417 34.44 3.50 9.86
C TYR A 417 34.00 2.97 8.50
N VAL A 418 32.91 2.18 8.48
CA VAL A 418 32.25 1.70 7.26
C VAL A 418 30.76 2.00 7.32
N ALA A 419 30.25 2.75 6.34
CA ALA A 419 28.81 2.94 6.14
C ALA A 419 28.24 1.80 5.30
N LEU A 420 27.18 1.14 5.78
CA LEU A 420 26.48 0.09 5.05
C LEU A 420 25.11 0.61 4.58
N SER A 421 24.91 0.78 3.27
CA SER A 421 23.64 1.30 2.74
C SER A 421 23.32 0.79 1.34
N GLY A 422 22.03 0.63 1.06
CA GLY A 422 21.50 -0.01 -0.15
C GLY A 422 20.09 -0.54 0.05
N PRO A 423 19.46 -1.08 -1.01
CA PRO A 423 18.11 -1.62 -1.01
C PRO A 423 18.03 -2.94 -0.24
N THR A 424 17.93 -2.86 1.08
CA THR A 424 17.95 -4.01 1.99
C THR A 424 16.89 -3.86 3.09
N HIS A 425 15.65 -4.25 2.82
CA HIS A 425 14.63 -4.31 3.86
C HIS A 425 14.95 -5.42 4.86
N ALA A 426 14.82 -5.13 6.16
CA ALA A 426 15.16 -6.09 7.21
C ALA A 426 14.32 -7.37 7.11
N GLU A 427 13.06 -7.20 6.73
CA GLU A 427 12.08 -8.25 6.52
C GLU A 427 12.50 -9.19 5.37
N GLU A 428 13.16 -8.67 4.33
CA GLU A 428 13.65 -9.45 3.19
C GLU A 428 14.97 -10.15 3.51
N ILE A 429 15.87 -9.48 4.24
CA ILE A 429 17.15 -10.06 4.69
C ILE A 429 16.92 -11.24 5.63
N VAL A 430 16.00 -11.11 6.59
CA VAL A 430 15.71 -12.20 7.53
C VAL A 430 14.94 -13.35 6.87
N ARG A 431 14.28 -13.09 5.74
CA ARG A 431 13.66 -14.12 4.89
C ARG A 431 14.63 -14.77 3.90
N ASN A 432 15.93 -14.45 4.00
CA ASN A 432 16.99 -15.00 3.15
C ASN A 432 16.73 -14.78 1.64
N THR A 433 16.16 -13.61 1.28
CA THR A 433 15.89 -13.25 -0.12
C THR A 433 17.04 -12.45 -0.75
N PRO A 434 17.24 -12.52 -2.08
CA PRO A 434 18.34 -11.83 -2.74
C PRO A 434 18.31 -10.31 -2.52
N ALA A 435 19.45 -9.73 -2.13
CA ALA A 435 19.60 -8.30 -1.94
C ALA A 435 21.01 -7.79 -2.28
N GLY A 436 21.12 -6.48 -2.52
CA GLY A 436 22.38 -5.80 -2.82
C GLY A 436 22.63 -4.63 -1.87
N ILE A 437 23.85 -4.50 -1.36
CA ILE A 437 24.24 -3.41 -0.46
C ILE A 437 25.65 -2.90 -0.74
N VAL A 438 25.96 -1.69 -0.30
CA VAL A 438 27.29 -1.10 -0.40
C VAL A 438 27.92 -0.91 0.98
N ALA A 439 29.18 -1.32 1.11
CA ALA A 439 30.09 -0.99 2.18
C ALA A 439 30.99 0.17 1.73
N ALA A 440 30.76 1.38 2.24
CA ALA A 440 31.52 2.56 1.91
C ALA A 440 32.48 2.95 3.04
N SER A 441 33.74 3.21 2.71
CA SER A 441 34.78 3.56 3.70
C SER A 441 35.90 4.36 3.05
N ALA A 442 36.51 5.26 3.82
CA ALA A 442 37.81 5.85 3.45
C ALA A 442 38.95 4.83 3.57
N ASP A 443 38.81 3.84 4.46
CA ASP A 443 39.69 2.69 4.59
C ASP A 443 39.17 1.54 3.71
N GLU A 444 39.81 1.33 2.56
CA GLU A 444 39.46 0.29 1.59
C GLU A 444 39.62 -1.12 2.13
N GLU A 445 40.59 -1.35 3.03
CA GLU A 445 40.78 -2.65 3.64
C GLU A 445 39.60 -2.96 4.58
N ALA A 446 39.17 -1.98 5.40
CA ALA A 446 37.99 -2.14 6.23
C ALA A 446 36.73 -2.41 5.39
N ALA A 447 36.54 -1.72 4.26
CA ALA A 447 35.43 -1.99 3.35
C ALA A 447 35.47 -3.42 2.77
N ARG A 448 36.64 -3.92 2.38
CA ARG A 448 36.81 -5.31 1.89
C ARG A 448 36.56 -6.34 2.97
N ILE A 449 37.04 -6.11 4.19
CA ILE A 449 36.77 -7.00 5.33
C ILE A 449 35.25 -7.06 5.62
N VAL A 450 34.57 -5.92 5.60
CA VAL A 450 33.10 -5.85 5.75
C VAL A 450 32.41 -6.54 4.57
N GLN A 451 32.90 -6.35 3.35
CA GLN A 451 32.38 -7.03 2.17
C GLN A 451 32.42 -8.54 2.35
N ASP A 452 33.58 -9.11 2.66
CA ASP A 452 33.76 -10.56 2.83
C ASP A 452 32.94 -11.12 3.99
N THR A 453 32.80 -10.35 5.08
CA THR A 453 32.06 -10.75 6.29
C THR A 453 30.55 -10.80 6.06
N PHE A 454 29.99 -9.85 5.30
CA PHE A 454 28.54 -9.74 5.07
C PHE A 454 28.09 -10.47 3.79
N MET A 455 28.98 -10.73 2.83
CA MET A 455 28.65 -11.41 1.58
C MET A 455 28.12 -12.83 1.85
N SER A 456 27.03 -13.20 1.18
CA SER A 456 26.46 -14.55 1.22
C SER A 456 25.92 -14.96 -0.14
N GLY A 457 25.33 -16.16 -0.23
CA GLY A 457 24.62 -16.58 -1.43
C GLY A 457 23.45 -15.66 -1.81
N GLN A 458 22.88 -14.95 -0.82
CA GLN A 458 21.70 -14.09 -1.00
C GLN A 458 22.01 -12.60 -0.82
N LEU A 459 23.04 -12.22 -0.06
CA LEU A 459 23.45 -10.81 0.07
C LEU A 459 24.72 -10.53 -0.75
N ARG A 460 24.59 -9.69 -1.78
CA ARG A 460 25.72 -9.15 -2.54
C ARG A 460 26.19 -7.83 -1.92
N VAL A 461 27.47 -7.76 -1.54
CA VAL A 461 28.08 -6.56 -0.97
C VAL A 461 29.08 -5.96 -1.97
N TYR A 462 28.96 -4.68 -2.26
CA TYR A 462 29.88 -3.92 -3.11
C TYR A 462 30.66 -2.92 -2.25
N THR A 463 31.86 -2.55 -2.68
CA THR A 463 32.69 -1.56 -1.97
C THR A 463 32.78 -0.26 -2.76
N GLN A 464 32.85 0.87 -2.05
CA GLN A 464 33.19 2.17 -2.65
C GLN A 464 33.85 3.09 -1.63
N LYS A 465 34.51 4.16 -2.10
CA LYS A 465 35.20 5.13 -1.21
C LYS A 465 34.32 6.33 -0.82
N ASP A 466 33.25 6.58 -1.57
CA ASP A 466 32.39 7.75 -1.34
C ASP A 466 31.41 7.54 -0.18
N VAL A 467 31.92 7.68 1.05
CA VAL A 467 31.10 7.64 2.27
C VAL A 467 30.08 8.78 2.27
N THR A 468 30.45 9.96 1.77
CA THR A 468 29.59 11.14 1.73
C THR A 468 28.35 10.90 0.88
N GLY A 469 28.51 10.47 -0.37
CA GLY A 469 27.38 10.19 -1.25
C GLY A 469 26.48 9.09 -0.71
N VAL A 470 27.05 8.03 -0.13
CA VAL A 470 26.28 6.91 0.45
C VAL A 470 25.43 7.35 1.63
N GLU A 471 25.98 8.13 2.56
CA GLU A 471 25.25 8.60 3.72
C GLU A 471 24.18 9.64 3.35
N ILE A 472 24.48 10.57 2.45
CA ILE A 472 23.51 11.58 1.99
C ILE A 472 22.36 10.94 1.22
N ALA A 473 22.65 9.99 0.33
CA ALA A 473 21.61 9.24 -0.37
C ALA A 473 20.70 8.48 0.60
N GLY A 474 21.30 7.76 1.56
CA GLY A 474 20.55 7.02 2.57
C GLY A 474 19.70 7.90 3.49
N ALA A 475 20.19 9.09 3.86
CA ALA A 475 19.46 10.03 4.71
C ALA A 475 18.28 10.67 3.97
N VAL A 476 18.54 11.27 2.80
CA VAL A 476 17.54 12.08 2.09
C VAL A 476 16.43 11.22 1.50
N LYS A 477 16.71 9.99 1.03
CA LYS A 477 15.67 9.10 0.47
C LYS A 477 14.50 8.88 1.42
N ASN A 478 14.72 8.91 2.74
CA ASN A 478 13.66 8.68 3.73
C ASN A 478 12.66 9.83 3.74
N VAL A 479 13.11 11.06 3.51
CA VAL A 479 12.24 12.23 3.33
C VAL A 479 11.45 12.10 2.03
N ILE A 480 12.12 11.69 0.95
CA ILE A 480 11.46 11.47 -0.35
C ILE A 480 10.43 10.35 -0.28
N ALA A 481 10.69 9.29 0.49
CA ALA A 481 9.74 8.21 0.68
C ALA A 481 8.46 8.68 1.40
N ILE A 482 8.56 9.63 2.35
CA ILE A 482 7.37 10.29 2.93
C ILE A 482 6.64 11.08 1.84
N ALA A 483 7.34 11.87 1.03
CA ALA A 483 6.73 12.64 -0.07
C ALA A 483 5.98 11.72 -1.06
N THR A 484 6.59 10.60 -1.42
CA THR A 484 5.98 9.57 -2.27
C THR A 484 4.76 8.95 -1.60
N GLY A 485 4.85 8.64 -0.31
CA GLY A 485 3.70 8.16 0.46
C GLY A 485 2.55 9.17 0.44
N ILE A 486 2.82 10.45 0.64
CA ILE A 486 1.80 11.51 0.58
C ILE A 486 1.13 11.54 -0.79
N SER A 487 1.93 11.54 -1.87
CA SER A 487 1.44 11.46 -3.25
C SER A 487 0.56 10.23 -3.50
N ASP A 488 0.95 9.07 -2.96
CA ASP A 488 0.18 7.83 -3.05
C ASP A 488 -1.13 7.91 -2.25
N GLY A 489 -1.11 8.50 -1.06
CA GLY A 489 -2.28 8.67 -0.19
C GLY A 489 -3.33 9.58 -0.82
N MET A 490 -2.86 10.63 -1.51
CA MET A 490 -3.67 11.52 -2.34
C MET A 490 -4.15 10.88 -3.65
N LYS A 491 -3.70 9.67 -3.97
CA LYS A 491 -4.05 8.90 -5.18
C LYS A 491 -3.69 9.61 -6.49
N LEU A 492 -2.55 10.30 -6.52
CA LEU A 492 -2.08 11.03 -7.72
C LEU A 492 -1.59 10.11 -8.86
N GLY A 493 -1.40 8.82 -8.57
CA GLY A 493 -1.05 7.79 -9.56
C GLY A 493 0.45 7.61 -9.79
N ASN A 494 0.80 6.58 -10.56
CA ASN A 494 2.19 6.15 -10.76
C ASN A 494 3.03 7.17 -11.56
N ASN A 495 2.42 7.98 -12.43
CA ASN A 495 3.12 9.03 -13.16
C ASN A 495 3.68 10.09 -12.19
N ALA A 496 2.88 10.51 -11.21
CA ALA A 496 3.31 11.45 -10.18
C ALA A 496 4.42 10.84 -9.32
N ARG A 497 4.30 9.57 -8.94
CA ARG A 497 5.35 8.84 -8.21
C ARG A 497 6.67 8.82 -8.99
N ALA A 498 6.63 8.41 -10.27
CA ALA A 498 7.82 8.34 -11.10
C ALA A 498 8.48 9.72 -11.26
N ALA A 499 7.70 10.76 -11.58
CA ALA A 499 8.20 12.12 -11.70
C ALA A 499 8.82 12.62 -10.38
N LEU A 500 8.15 12.38 -9.25
CA LEU A 500 8.62 12.76 -7.93
C LEU A 500 9.96 12.09 -7.60
N MET A 501 10.08 10.77 -7.81
CA MET A 501 11.30 10.02 -7.54
C MET A 501 12.47 10.51 -8.41
N THR A 502 12.23 10.70 -9.71
CA THR A 502 13.26 11.19 -10.64
C THR A 502 13.71 12.61 -10.28
N ARG A 503 12.79 13.53 -9.98
CA ARG A 503 13.19 14.89 -9.56
C ARG A 503 13.92 14.89 -8.22
N SER A 504 13.55 13.97 -7.33
CA SER A 504 14.17 13.85 -6.01
C SER A 504 15.59 13.27 -6.05
N ILE A 505 15.92 12.37 -6.98
CA ILE A 505 17.32 11.90 -7.10
C ILE A 505 18.26 13.03 -7.52
N HIS A 506 17.78 13.99 -8.33
CA HIS A 506 18.54 15.20 -8.65
C HIS A 506 18.71 16.14 -7.44
N GLU A 507 17.73 16.22 -6.55
CA GLU A 507 17.87 16.92 -5.27
C GLU A 507 18.95 16.28 -4.39
N ILE A 508 18.88 14.96 -4.21
CA ILE A 508 19.87 14.20 -3.46
C ILE A 508 21.28 14.45 -4.02
N LYS A 509 21.43 14.36 -5.35
CA LYS A 509 22.68 14.63 -6.04
C LYS A 509 23.19 16.04 -5.79
N ARG A 510 22.37 17.09 -5.95
CA ARG A 510 22.80 18.48 -5.72
C ARG A 510 23.31 18.71 -4.30
N LEU A 511 22.62 18.15 -3.31
CA LEU A 511 23.07 18.26 -1.92
C LEU A 511 24.38 17.49 -1.69
N GLY A 512 24.49 16.29 -2.25
CA GLY A 512 25.70 15.49 -2.18
C GLY A 512 26.90 16.15 -2.85
N ASP A 513 26.74 16.66 -4.07
CA ASP A 513 27.77 17.37 -4.83
C ASP A 513 28.28 18.59 -4.04
N ALA A 514 27.38 19.36 -3.41
CA ALA A 514 27.75 20.49 -2.53
C ALA A 514 28.52 20.05 -1.27
N MET A 515 28.44 18.78 -0.87
CA MET A 515 29.18 18.17 0.23
C MET A 515 30.44 17.42 -0.23
N GLY A 516 30.76 17.44 -1.52
CA GLY A 516 31.92 16.75 -2.09
C GLY A 516 31.72 15.25 -2.35
N ALA A 517 30.47 14.79 -2.46
CA ALA A 517 30.18 13.42 -2.90
C ALA A 517 30.51 13.19 -4.37
N GLN A 518 30.65 11.93 -4.77
CA GLN A 518 30.83 11.51 -6.16
C GLN A 518 29.47 11.35 -6.84
N PRO A 519 29.20 12.05 -7.96
CA PRO A 519 27.92 11.97 -8.67
C PRO A 519 27.46 10.56 -9.04
N GLU A 520 28.39 9.67 -9.34
CA GLU A 520 28.15 8.29 -9.76
C GLU A 520 27.49 7.45 -8.66
N THR A 521 27.75 7.77 -7.39
CA THR A 521 27.19 7.08 -6.22
C THR A 521 25.66 7.15 -6.20
N PHE A 522 25.07 8.25 -6.68
CA PHE A 522 23.62 8.43 -6.73
C PHE A 522 22.93 7.57 -7.79
N ALA A 523 23.66 7.15 -8.83
CA ALA A 523 23.15 6.22 -9.83
C ALA A 523 23.24 4.74 -9.38
N GLY A 524 23.96 4.46 -8.28
CA GLY A 524 24.17 3.11 -7.76
C GLY A 524 23.12 2.62 -6.75
N LEU A 525 23.46 1.52 -6.06
CA LEU A 525 22.59 0.86 -5.08
C LEU A 525 22.20 1.78 -3.92
N SER A 526 23.14 2.52 -3.33
CA SER A 526 22.85 3.40 -2.18
C SER A 526 22.05 4.64 -2.56
N GLY A 527 22.06 5.02 -3.85
CA GLY A 527 21.30 6.12 -4.43
C GLY A 527 19.94 5.68 -4.94
N ILE A 528 19.81 5.59 -6.26
CA ILE A 528 18.54 5.27 -6.93
C ILE A 528 17.99 3.90 -6.53
N GLY A 529 18.84 2.89 -6.29
CA GLY A 529 18.39 1.55 -5.90
C GLY A 529 17.62 1.57 -4.58
N ASP A 530 18.22 2.14 -3.54
CA ASP A 530 17.61 2.24 -2.21
C ASP A 530 16.41 3.21 -2.21
N LEU A 531 16.45 4.27 -3.03
CA LEU A 531 15.31 5.16 -3.23
C LEU A 531 14.11 4.42 -3.83
N ILE A 532 14.32 3.62 -4.87
CA ILE A 532 13.25 2.87 -5.56
C ILE A 532 12.55 1.94 -4.60
N VAL A 533 13.29 1.08 -3.90
CA VAL A 533 12.68 0.11 -2.99
C VAL A 533 11.92 0.83 -1.88
N THR A 534 12.51 1.88 -1.29
CA THR A 534 11.91 2.63 -0.18
C THR A 534 10.62 3.37 -0.60
N CYS A 535 10.52 3.79 -1.87
CA CYS A 535 9.37 4.49 -2.42
C CYS A 535 8.30 3.56 -3.02
N SER A 536 8.56 2.26 -3.16
CA SER A 536 7.68 1.34 -3.88
C SER A 536 6.98 0.30 -2.99
N THR A 537 7.43 0.13 -1.75
CA THR A 537 6.92 -0.91 -0.84
C THR A 537 6.25 -0.35 0.41
N ASN A 538 5.35 -1.14 1.01
CA ASN A 538 4.77 -0.89 2.34
C ASN A 538 5.69 -1.33 3.49
N LEU A 539 6.80 -2.04 3.22
CA LEU A 539 7.84 -2.30 4.22
C LEU A 539 8.55 -1.01 4.65
N SER A 540 8.48 0.04 3.82
CA SER A 540 9.00 1.37 4.15
C SER A 540 8.09 2.09 5.14
N ARG A 541 8.53 2.19 6.39
CA ARG A 541 7.90 2.99 7.46
C ARG A 541 7.69 4.45 7.06
N ASN A 542 8.65 5.03 6.33
CA ASN A 542 8.58 6.40 5.82
C ASN A 542 7.46 6.56 4.80
N ARG A 543 7.36 5.64 3.83
CA ARG A 543 6.27 5.66 2.85
C ARG A 543 4.91 5.44 3.49
N ARG A 544 4.78 4.51 4.44
CA ARG A 544 3.53 4.30 5.20
C ARG A 544 3.11 5.55 5.97
N CYS A 545 4.05 6.23 6.63
CA CYS A 545 3.77 7.49 7.30
C CYS A 545 3.25 8.54 6.30
N GLY A 546 3.92 8.69 5.16
CA GLY A 546 3.46 9.56 4.09
C GLY A 546 2.05 9.21 3.57
N LEU A 547 1.77 7.91 3.37
CA LEU A 547 0.47 7.42 2.92
C LEU A 547 -0.66 7.87 3.86
N LEU A 548 -0.46 7.73 5.17
CA LEU A 548 -1.43 8.17 6.18
C LEU A 548 -1.65 9.69 6.13
N ILE A 549 -0.58 10.46 5.97
CA ILE A 549 -0.66 11.93 5.83
C ILE A 549 -1.44 12.29 4.56
N GLY A 550 -1.16 11.64 3.43
CA GLY A 550 -1.91 11.85 2.18
C GLY A 550 -3.37 11.43 2.25
N LEU A 551 -3.74 10.56 3.20
CA LEU A 551 -5.14 10.20 3.51
C LEU A 551 -5.83 11.18 4.47
N GLY A 552 -5.12 12.21 4.94
CA GLY A 552 -5.66 13.30 5.76
C GLY A 552 -5.28 13.26 7.24
N LEU A 553 -4.41 12.35 7.69
CA LEU A 553 -3.93 12.37 9.07
C LEU A 553 -2.88 13.48 9.27
N SER A 554 -2.79 13.99 10.51
CA SER A 554 -1.67 14.84 10.89
C SER A 554 -0.36 14.04 10.89
N ALA A 555 0.77 14.73 10.72
CA ALA A 555 2.08 14.06 10.73
C ALA A 555 2.38 13.37 12.07
N LYS A 556 1.92 13.94 13.19
CA LYS A 556 2.08 13.36 14.53
C LYS A 556 1.30 12.04 14.65
N ASP A 557 0.02 12.07 14.27
CA ASP A 557 -0.84 10.88 14.33
C ASP A 557 -0.38 9.79 13.38
N ALA A 558 0.13 10.17 12.19
CA ALA A 558 0.69 9.23 11.23
C ALA A 558 1.93 8.50 11.77
N VAL A 559 2.85 9.21 12.45
CA VAL A 559 4.03 8.60 13.08
C VAL A 559 3.61 7.65 14.22
N GLU A 560 2.67 8.08 15.06
CA GLU A 560 2.14 7.25 16.15
C GLU A 560 1.49 5.96 15.61
N ARG A 561 0.67 6.09 14.57
CA ARG A 561 -0.02 4.94 13.95
C ARG A 561 0.93 3.95 13.28
N VAL A 562 2.09 4.39 12.79
CA VAL A 562 3.13 3.50 12.26
C VAL A 562 3.80 2.66 13.36
N GLY A 563 3.69 3.07 14.63
CA GLY A 563 4.12 2.27 15.80
C GLY A 563 5.64 2.03 15.91
N SER A 564 6.44 2.72 15.10
CA SER A 564 7.90 2.56 15.04
C SER A 564 8.59 3.85 14.59
N VAL A 565 9.91 3.92 14.76
CA VAL A 565 10.69 5.13 14.39
C VAL A 565 10.61 5.38 12.88
N VAL A 566 10.12 6.57 12.51
CA VAL A 566 10.08 7.10 11.15
C VAL A 566 11.25 8.06 10.96
N GLU A 567 12.40 7.56 10.52
CA GLU A 567 13.64 8.35 10.36
C GLU A 567 13.45 9.60 9.49
N GLY A 568 12.67 9.50 8.40
CA GLY A 568 12.41 10.61 7.48
C GLY A 568 11.72 11.80 8.16
N TYR A 569 10.91 11.55 9.18
CA TYR A 569 10.22 12.61 9.92
C TYR A 569 11.21 13.55 10.62
N TYR A 570 12.23 12.98 11.28
CA TYR A 570 13.29 13.74 11.94
C TYR A 570 14.34 14.27 10.95
N THR A 571 14.62 13.49 9.90
CA THR A 571 15.63 13.81 8.89
C THR A 571 15.21 14.98 7.99
N ALA A 572 13.91 15.19 7.77
CA ALA A 572 13.40 16.29 6.94
C ALA A 572 13.88 17.67 7.43
N ASP A 573 13.92 17.88 8.75
CA ASP A 573 14.45 19.12 9.34
C ASP A 573 15.94 19.28 9.09
N ALA A 574 16.73 18.27 9.45
CA ALA A 574 18.18 18.31 9.30
C ALA A 574 18.61 18.51 7.84
N VAL A 575 17.92 17.85 6.89
CA VAL A 575 18.19 18.01 5.45
C VAL A 575 17.87 19.43 4.98
N CYS A 576 16.73 20.00 5.38
CA CYS A 576 16.38 21.36 4.97
C CYS A 576 17.32 22.41 5.58
N ASP A 577 17.72 22.24 6.84
CA ASP A 577 18.66 23.13 7.51
C ASP A 577 20.07 23.03 6.90
N LEU A 578 20.52 21.81 6.57
CA LEU A 578 21.79 21.60 5.87
C LEU A 578 21.78 22.16 4.45
N ALA A 579 20.70 21.93 3.69
CA ALA A 579 20.53 22.51 2.36
C ALA A 579 20.54 24.05 2.41
N LYS A 580 19.93 24.66 3.43
CA LYS A 580 19.98 26.10 3.64
C LYS A 580 21.40 26.59 3.96
N LYS A 581 22.14 25.86 4.81
CA LYS A 581 23.54 26.18 5.16
C LYS A 581 24.46 26.16 3.95
N LEU A 582 24.22 25.25 3.00
CA LEU A 582 25.01 25.06 1.79
C LEU A 582 24.46 25.79 0.55
N ASP A 583 23.38 26.58 0.72
CA ASP A 583 22.67 27.27 -0.37
C ASP A 583 22.22 26.35 -1.53
N VAL A 584 21.70 25.17 -1.21
CA VAL A 584 21.22 24.16 -2.17
C VAL A 584 19.70 24.18 -2.27
N ASP A 585 19.15 24.26 -3.49
CA ASP A 585 17.70 24.17 -3.71
C ASP A 585 17.17 22.72 -3.69
N MET A 586 16.34 22.46 -2.69
CA MET A 586 15.72 21.16 -2.39
C MET A 586 14.19 21.26 -2.28
N PRO A 587 13.46 21.54 -3.37
CA PRO A 587 12.03 21.86 -3.30
C PRO A 587 11.14 20.73 -2.78
N VAL A 588 11.39 19.48 -3.16
CA VAL A 588 10.61 18.34 -2.67
C VAL A 588 10.84 18.16 -1.17
N CYS A 589 12.08 18.23 -0.71
CA CYS A 589 12.37 18.16 0.73
C CYS A 589 11.73 19.32 1.51
N LYS A 590 11.83 20.56 1.00
CA LYS A 590 11.23 21.76 1.62
C LYS A 590 9.70 21.65 1.71
N ALA A 591 9.05 21.22 0.63
CA ALA A 591 7.60 21.02 0.59
C ALA A 591 7.18 19.92 1.58
N THR A 592 7.90 18.81 1.61
CA THR A 592 7.66 17.70 2.55
C THR A 592 7.81 18.16 3.99
N GLN A 593 8.88 18.89 4.33
CA GLN A 593 9.08 19.46 5.66
C GLN A 593 7.93 20.40 6.06
N ALA A 594 7.47 21.25 5.15
CA ALA A 594 6.37 22.17 5.41
C ALA A 594 5.06 21.43 5.72
N VAL A 595 4.77 20.33 5.00
CA VAL A 595 3.63 19.44 5.30
C VAL A 595 3.81 18.76 6.66
N LEU A 596 4.99 18.21 6.94
CA LEU A 596 5.29 17.54 8.22
C LEU A 596 5.16 18.47 9.44
N LYS A 597 5.42 19.77 9.25
CA LYS A 597 5.25 20.82 10.27
C LYS A 597 3.82 21.38 10.34
N GLY A 598 2.89 20.91 9.52
CA GLY A 598 1.53 21.43 9.45
C GLY A 598 1.43 22.87 8.91
N ARG A 599 2.48 23.39 8.26
CA ARG A 599 2.50 24.76 7.71
C ARG A 599 1.70 24.88 6.41
N ILE A 600 1.65 23.80 5.64
CA ILE A 600 0.87 23.69 4.41
C ILE A 600 0.20 22.33 4.31
N LEU A 601 -0.92 22.27 3.59
CA LEU A 601 -1.60 21.02 3.25
C LEU A 601 -0.90 20.30 2.08
N PRO A 602 -1.01 18.96 1.97
CA PRO A 602 -0.47 18.18 0.85
C PRO A 602 -0.86 18.70 -0.54
N GLU A 603 -2.11 19.11 -0.75
CA GLU A 603 -2.63 19.66 -2.01
C GLU A 603 -1.90 20.95 -2.40
N LYS A 604 -1.63 21.80 -1.40
CA LYS A 604 -0.88 23.04 -1.60
C LYS A 604 0.58 22.75 -1.94
N ALA A 605 1.19 21.75 -1.33
CA ALA A 605 2.55 21.32 -1.66
C ALA A 605 2.64 20.85 -3.13
N VAL A 606 1.68 20.07 -3.60
CA VAL A 606 1.63 19.64 -5.01
C VAL A 606 1.49 20.85 -5.95
N SER A 607 0.56 21.76 -5.65
CA SER A 607 0.36 22.99 -6.45
C SER A 607 1.64 23.84 -6.50
N MET A 608 2.34 24.01 -5.37
CA MET A 608 3.61 24.73 -5.30
C MET A 608 4.71 24.07 -6.14
N LEU A 609 4.78 22.74 -6.16
CA LEU A 609 5.78 22.03 -6.97
C LEU A 609 5.47 22.10 -8.47
N MET A 610 4.18 22.02 -8.85
CA MET A 610 3.73 22.05 -10.24
C MET A 610 3.72 23.45 -10.87
N SER A 611 3.64 24.51 -10.06
CA SER A 611 3.63 25.90 -10.52
C SER A 611 5.02 26.53 -10.63
N ARG A 612 6.09 25.75 -10.41
CA ARG A 612 7.47 26.22 -10.61
C ARG A 612 7.72 26.56 -12.08
N ASP A 613 8.60 27.53 -12.29
CA ASP A 613 9.00 27.94 -13.64
C ASP A 613 9.55 26.76 -14.46
N LYS A 614 9.26 26.78 -15.77
CA LYS A 614 9.81 25.80 -16.72
C LYS A 614 11.35 25.85 -16.69
N LYS A 615 11.98 24.68 -16.69
CA LYS A 615 13.45 24.51 -16.71
C LYS A 615 13.84 23.39 -17.66
N ASP A 616 15.09 23.42 -18.09
CA ASP A 616 15.75 22.30 -18.76
C ASP A 616 15.92 21.14 -17.76
N GLU A 617 15.74 19.90 -18.20
CA GLU A 617 15.82 18.73 -17.33
C GLU A 617 17.20 18.59 -16.67
N LEU A 618 18.26 18.95 -17.41
CA LEU A 618 19.65 18.80 -17.00
C LEU A 618 20.23 20.05 -16.31
N LYS A 619 19.44 21.12 -16.10
CA LYS A 619 19.89 22.38 -15.48
C LYS A 619 19.24 22.69 -14.14
#